data_AF-A0A8K0CQ97-F1
#
_entry.id   AF-A0A8K0CQ97-F1
#
_cell.length_a   1.000
_cell.length_b   1.000
_cell.length_c   1.000
_cell.angle_alpha   90.00
_cell.angle_beta   90.00
_cell.angle_gamma   90.00
#
_symmetry.space_group_name_H-M   'P 1'
#
loop_
_entity.id
_entity.type
_entity.pdbx_description
1 polymer ?
#
loop_
_entity_poly.entity_id
_entity_poly.type
_entity_poly.pdbx_seq_one_letter_code
_entity_poly.pdbx_strand_id
1 'polypeptide(L)'
;MERIDKSVVIILKGSENWPVWKFRTLIALKVKELYDVVENPRDENLSKDELSKWIKKDQLAQDLIVAKMDEGPINHILTFDTAHDMWQKLLTVYDKK
;
A
#
# COMPACT_ATOMS: atom_id res chain seq x y z
N MET A 1 -29.63 1.49 -8.60
CA MET A 1 -28.67 1.87 -9.66
C MET A 1 -27.31 1.95 -8.99
N GLU A 2 -26.61 0.82 -8.95
CA GLU A 2 -25.25 0.75 -8.40
C GLU A 2 -24.34 1.55 -9.32
N ARG A 3 -23.76 2.64 -8.82
CA ARG A 3 -22.69 3.33 -9.52
C ARG A 3 -21.50 2.38 -9.52
N ILE A 4 -21.30 1.65 -10.61
CA ILE A 4 -19.99 1.08 -10.92
C ILE A 4 -19.07 2.27 -11.08
N ASP A 5 -18.27 2.54 -10.06
CA ASP A 5 -17.20 3.52 -10.11
C ASP A 5 -16.22 3.07 -11.20
N LYS A 6 -16.32 3.67 -12.40
CA LYS A 6 -15.35 3.51 -13.48
C LYS A 6 -14.08 4.31 -13.18
N SER A 7 -13.61 4.30 -11.93
CA SER A 7 -12.32 4.86 -11.60
C SER A 7 -11.27 4.06 -12.38
N VAL A 8 -10.55 4.73 -13.27
CA VAL A 8 -9.45 4.14 -14.02
C VAL A 8 -8.48 3.57 -13.00
N VAL A 9 -8.46 2.25 -12.87
CA VAL A 9 -7.49 1.55 -12.03
C VAL A 9 -6.13 1.76 -12.67
N ILE A 10 -5.27 2.54 -12.03
CA ILE A 10 -3.88 2.70 -12.47
C ILE A 10 -3.10 1.56 -11.85
N ILE A 11 -2.59 0.69 -12.71
CA ILE A 11 -1.70 -0.41 -12.36
C ILE A 11 -0.27 0.11 -12.40
N LEU A 12 0.52 -0.08 -11.34
CA LEU A 12 1.95 0.24 -11.35
C LEU A 12 2.65 -0.66 -12.34
N LYS A 13 3.33 -0.07 -13.33
CA LYS A 13 4.09 -0.78 -14.36
C LYS A 13 5.59 -0.61 -14.18
N GLY A 14 6.00 0.50 -13.58
CA GLY A 14 7.39 0.82 -13.32
C GLY A 14 7.56 2.29 -12.99
N SER A 15 8.78 2.79 -13.16
CA SER A 15 9.13 4.17 -12.85
C SER A 15 8.36 5.19 -13.70
N GLU A 16 7.91 4.81 -14.90
CA GLU A 16 7.23 5.69 -15.85
C GLU A 16 5.86 6.17 -15.36
N ASN A 17 5.19 5.40 -14.51
CA ASN A 17 3.88 5.77 -13.97
C ASN A 17 3.85 5.84 -12.44
N TRP A 18 5.00 5.70 -11.78
CA TRP A 18 5.14 5.74 -10.34
C TRP A 18 4.51 6.99 -9.67
N PRO A 19 4.78 8.24 -10.11
CA PRO A 19 4.26 9.42 -9.41
C PRO A 19 2.73 9.44 -9.34
N VAL A 20 2.07 9.06 -10.45
CA VAL A 20 0.61 9.02 -10.54
C VAL A 20 0.04 7.87 -9.72
N TRP A 21 0.66 6.69 -9.81
CA TRP A 21 0.25 5.53 -9.03
C TRP A 21 0.37 5.80 -7.52
N LYS A 22 1.53 6.28 -7.07
CA LYS A 22 1.82 6.63 -5.68
C LYS A 22 0.78 7.61 -5.13
N PHE A 23 0.49 8.69 -5.87
CA PHE A 23 -0.49 9.68 -5.46
C PHE A 23 -1.90 9.08 -5.25
N ARG A 24 -2.37 8.25 -6.19
CA ARG A 24 -3.70 7.61 -6.08
C ARG A 24 -3.75 6.58 -4.96
N THR A 25 -2.70 5.78 -4.81
CA THR A 25 -2.59 4.79 -3.74
C THR A 25 -2.59 5.48 -2.37
N LEU A 26 -1.84 6.58 -2.21
CA LEU A 26 -1.87 7.40 -0.99
C LEU A 26 -3.26 7.93 -0.65
N ILE A 27 -4.00 8.46 -1.64
CA ILE A 27 -5.39 8.91 -1.41
C ILE A 27 -6.26 7.75 -0.95
N ALA A 28 -6.16 6.59 -1.61
CA ALA A 28 -6.97 5.43 -1.29
C ALA A 28 -6.67 4.88 0.13
N LEU A 29 -5.41 4.88 0.54
CA LEU A 29 -4.98 4.53 1.90
C LEU A 29 -5.54 5.52 2.93
N LYS A 30 -5.50 6.83 2.64
CA LYS A 30 -6.04 7.86 3.54
C LYS A 30 -7.55 7.76 3.71
N VAL A 31 -8.30 7.56 2.63
CA VAL A 31 -9.77 7.39 2.66
C VAL A 31 -10.18 6.17 3.50
N LYS A 32 -9.34 5.14 3.54
CA LYS A 32 -9.58 3.91 4.31
C LYS A 32 -8.95 3.93 5.71
N GLU A 33 -8.36 5.05 6.14
CA GLU A 33 -7.65 5.18 7.42
C GLU A 33 -6.50 4.16 7.62
N LEU A 34 -5.82 3.83 6.53
CA LEU A 34 -4.70 2.87 6.47
C LEU A 34 -3.35 3.55 6.29
N TYR A 35 -3.31 4.86 6.01
CA TYR A 35 -2.07 5.57 5.69
C TYR A 35 -1.03 5.48 6.81
N ASP A 36 -1.47 5.55 8.07
CA ASP A 36 -0.58 5.44 9.23
C ASP A 36 0.19 4.11 9.26
N VAL A 37 -0.43 3.01 8.81
CA VAL A 37 0.18 1.67 8.82
C VAL A 37 1.28 1.51 7.78
N VAL A 38 1.23 2.27 6.68
CA VAL A 38 2.31 2.23 5.67
C VAL A 38 3.42 3.22 5.98
N GLU A 39 3.11 4.30 6.70
CA GLU A 39 4.07 5.34 7.05
C GLU A 39 4.92 4.94 8.26
N ASN A 40 4.29 4.33 9.26
CA ASN A 40 4.92 3.99 10.53
C ASN A 40 5.04 2.47 10.72
N PRO A 41 6.16 1.97 11.25
CA PRO A 41 6.28 0.56 11.60
C PRO A 41 5.31 0.19 12.73
N ARG A 42 5.02 -1.10 12.87
CA ARG A 42 4.20 -1.63 13.95
C ARG A 42 4.79 -1.27 15.31
N ASP A 43 3.97 -0.73 16.21
CA ASP A 43 4.35 -0.57 17.61
C ASP A 43 4.46 -1.95 18.30
N GLU A 44 5.58 -2.20 18.96
CA GLU A 44 5.85 -3.45 19.68
C GLU A 44 5.07 -3.57 21.00
N ASN A 45 4.58 -2.44 21.54
CA ASN A 45 3.91 -2.37 22.83
C ASN A 45 2.37 -2.41 22.76
N LEU A 46 1.81 -2.76 21.59
CA LEU A 46 0.36 -2.86 21.43
C LEU A 46 -0.23 -3.92 22.36
N SER A 47 -1.35 -3.59 23.00
CA SER A 47 -2.17 -4.61 23.65
C SER A 47 -2.67 -5.64 22.64
N LYS A 48 -3.14 -6.80 23.11
CA LYS A 48 -3.65 -7.86 22.23
C LYS A 48 -4.77 -7.39 21.29
N ASP A 49 -5.67 -6.56 21.79
CA ASP A 49 -6.80 -6.04 21.03
C ASP A 49 -6.36 -5.00 19.99
N GLU A 50 -5.39 -4.15 20.34
CA GLU A 50 -4.81 -3.18 19.42
C GLU A 50 -3.99 -3.87 18.33
N LEU A 51 -3.21 -4.89 18.70
CA LEU A 51 -2.46 -5.70 17.75
C LEU A 51 -3.40 -6.38 16.73
N SER A 52 -4.52 -6.94 17.19
CA SER A 52 -5.51 -7.54 16.28
C SER A 52 -6.10 -6.52 15.30
N LYS A 53 -6.38 -5.29 15.76
CA LYS A 53 -6.85 -4.21 14.89
C LYS A 53 -5.77 -3.75 13.91
N TRP A 54 -4.53 -3.62 14.37
CA TRP A 54 -3.40 -3.25 13.54
C TRP A 54 -3.18 -4.27 12.42
N ILE A 55 -3.16 -5.58 12.75
CA ILE A 55 -3.00 -6.66 11.76
C ILE A 55 -4.06 -6.57 10.66
N LYS A 56 -5.33 -6.30 11.01
CA LYS A 56 -6.40 -6.15 10.02
C LYS A 56 -6.17 -4.95 9.09
N LYS A 57 -5.71 -3.81 9.64
CA LYS A 57 -5.39 -2.63 8.83
C LYS A 57 -4.20 -2.87 7.93
N ASP A 58 -3.17 -3.52 8.45
CA ASP A 58 -1.97 -3.90 7.69
C ASP A 58 -2.33 -4.81 6.51
N GLN A 59 -3.10 -5.87 6.74
CA GLN A 59 -3.59 -6.76 5.68
C GLN A 59 -4.40 -6.02 4.60
N LEU A 60 -5.27 -5.09 4.99
CA LEU A 60 -6.04 -4.28 4.04
C LEU A 60 -5.14 -3.32 3.24
N ALA A 61 -4.07 -2.80 3.84
CA ALA A 61 -3.10 -1.96 3.15
C ALA A 61 -2.26 -2.79 2.16
N GLN A 62 -1.80 -3.98 2.56
CA GLN A 62 -1.10 -4.92 1.67
C GLN A 62 -1.96 -5.27 0.46
N ASP A 63 -3.22 -5.65 0.67
CA ASP A 63 -4.17 -5.96 -0.40
C ASP A 63 -4.34 -4.78 -1.38
N LEU A 64 -4.53 -3.56 -0.84
CA LEU A 64 -4.71 -2.36 -1.66
C LEU A 64 -3.47 -2.02 -2.51
N ILE A 65 -2.28 -2.21 -1.94
CA ILE A 65 -1.00 -1.99 -2.63
C ILE A 65 -0.87 -3.02 -3.76
N VAL A 66 -0.95 -4.31 -3.45
CA VAL A 66 -0.68 -5.40 -4.39
C VAL A 66 -1.74 -5.48 -5.49
N ALA A 67 -3.03 -5.25 -5.18
CA ALA A 67 -4.13 -5.30 -6.17
C ALA A 67 -3.99 -4.29 -7.32
N LYS A 68 -3.11 -3.29 -7.18
CA LYS A 68 -2.89 -2.23 -8.16
C LYS A 68 -1.51 -2.31 -8.81
N MET A 69 -0.90 -3.48 -8.89
CA MET A 69 0.46 -3.62 -9.41
C MET A 69 0.51 -4.70 -10.49
N ASP A 70 1.43 -4.51 -11.44
CA ASP A 70 1.79 -5.53 -12.42
C ASP A 70 2.85 -6.49 -11.82
N GLU A 71 3.08 -7.63 -12.47
CA GLU A 71 3.98 -8.68 -11.96
C GLU A 71 5.42 -8.17 -11.75
N GLY A 72 5.90 -7.31 -12.67
CA GLY A 72 7.23 -6.73 -12.60
C GLY A 72 7.50 -5.99 -11.28
N PRO A 73 6.76 -4.91 -10.97
CA PRO A 73 6.88 -4.19 -9.71
C PRO A 73 6.59 -5.02 -8.45
N ILE A 74 5.65 -5.97 -8.52
CA ILE A 74 5.33 -6.87 -7.40
C ILE A 74 6.57 -7.63 -6.92
N ASN A 75 7.46 -8.06 -7.82
CA ASN A 75 8.67 -8.80 -7.47
C ASN A 75 9.58 -8.06 -6.47
N HIS A 76 9.49 -6.73 -6.40
CA HIS A 76 10.27 -5.97 -5.43
C HIS A 76 9.78 -6.12 -3.98
N ILE A 77 8.52 -6.51 -3.78
CA ILE A 77 7.87 -6.51 -2.46
C ILE A 77 7.34 -7.87 -2.00
N LEU A 78 7.47 -8.93 -2.81
CA LEU A 78 6.93 -10.28 -2.54
C LEU A 78 7.35 -10.91 -1.21
N THR A 79 8.50 -10.53 -0.66
CA THR A 79 9.08 -11.17 0.53
C THR A 79 8.89 -10.37 1.82
N PHE A 80 8.16 -9.26 1.79
CA PHE A 80 7.95 -8.43 2.96
C PHE A 80 6.66 -8.80 3.70
N ASP A 81 6.71 -8.77 5.03
CA ASP A 81 5.62 -9.23 5.88
C ASP A 81 4.61 -8.13 6.24
N THR A 82 4.99 -6.86 6.10
CA THR A 82 4.16 -5.71 6.48
C THR A 82 3.94 -4.74 5.32
N ALA A 83 2.79 -4.06 5.30
CA ALA A 83 2.51 -3.02 4.32
C ALA A 83 3.49 -1.84 4.43
N HIS A 84 3.99 -1.56 5.64
CA HIS A 84 5.04 -0.59 5.88
C HIS A 84 6.29 -0.93 5.06
N ASP A 85 6.83 -2.13 5.23
CA ASP A 85 8.07 -2.53 4.56
C ASP A 85 7.91 -2.57 3.05
N MET A 86 6.76 -3.06 2.56
CA MET A 86 6.41 -3.01 1.14
C MET A 86 6.44 -1.57 0.61
N TRP A 87 5.79 -0.64 1.33
CA TRP A 87 5.71 0.76 0.93
C TRP A 87 7.09 1.43 0.91
N GLN A 88 7.90 1.27 1.97
CA GLN A 88 9.25 1.81 2.05
C GLN A 88 10.16 1.26 0.95
N LYS A 89 10.00 -0.03 0.60
CA LYS A 89 10.73 -0.61 -0.51
C LYS A 89 10.36 0.01 -1.85
N LEU A 90 9.07 0.23 -2.13
CA LEU A 90 8.63 0.89 -3.37
C LEU A 90 9.15 2.33 -3.45
N LEU A 91 9.10 3.09 -2.34
CA LEU A 91 9.72 4.42 -2.26
C LEU A 91 11.21 4.33 -2.63
N THR A 92 11.96 3.40 -2.04
CA THR A 92 13.39 3.22 -2.32
C THR A 92 13.68 2.89 -3.80
N VAL A 93 12.82 2.10 -4.45
CA VAL A 93 12.99 1.69 -5.85
C VAL A 93 12.65 2.83 -6.82
N TYR A 94 11.57 3.57 -6.55
CA TYR A 94 10.96 4.46 -7.55
C TYR A 94 11.04 5.95 -7.23
N ASP A 95 11.20 6.36 -5.97
CA ASP A 95 11.56 7.76 -5.65
C ASP A 95 13.05 7.96 -5.97
N LYS A 96 13.35 8.17 -7.25
CA LYS A 96 14.64 8.69 -7.68
C LYS A 96 14.71 10.18 -7.33
N LYS A 97 15.81 10.59 -6.69
CA LYS A 97 16.18 12.01 -6.58
C LYS A 97 16.45 12.62 -7.95
#